data_AF-A0A3N5K1W8-F1
#
_entry.id   AF-A0A3N5K1W8-F1
#
_cell.length_a   1.000
_cell.length_b   1.000
_cell.length_c   1.000
_cell.angle_alpha   90.00
_cell.angle_beta   90.00
_cell.angle_gamma   90.00
#
_symmetry.space_group_name_H-M   'P 1'
#
loop_
_entity.id
_entity.type
_entity.pdbx_description
1 polymer ?
#
loop_
_entity_poly.entity_id
_entity_poly.type
_entity_poly.pdbx_seq_one_letter_code
_entity_poly.pdbx_strand_id
1 'polypeptide(L)'
;MKELMASVWAEGLKVRKSKMFIITVVFFAFIASMMGLLMFVAHHPELAGRSAALSAKTSILGNGDWASFLTLLIQVILALGPIGFGMVTSWVFGREYADRVAKDLLSLPVSRMTIVISKFVIILCWCILLTLTLFLCGLFVGVAIKIPGWSSTNVLNSFLIFINSSILTFLLCTPVAFLACISRGYLLPIGFAILTLILTNFVAIGLPNIMPYFPWAIPALYSGIAGNELPQAEAISYFILIVVSIAGFIGTAAWWRFADQI
;
A
#
# COMPACT_ATOMS: atom_id res chain seq x y z
N MET A 1 -18.87 -21.94 -6.17
CA MET A 1 -17.58 -22.17 -5.46
C MET A 1 -16.48 -22.73 -6.36
N LYS A 2 -16.72 -23.79 -7.15
CA LYS A 2 -15.71 -24.36 -8.07
C LYS A 2 -15.14 -23.35 -9.08
N GLU A 3 -16.00 -22.54 -9.70
CA GLU A 3 -15.58 -21.51 -10.67
C GLU A 3 -14.70 -20.42 -10.03
N LEU A 4 -15.06 -19.95 -8.83
CA LEU A 4 -14.26 -18.96 -8.10
C LEU A 4 -12.88 -19.51 -7.76
N MET A 5 -12.81 -20.75 -7.27
CA MET A 5 -11.54 -21.37 -6.92
C MET A 5 -10.65 -21.58 -8.15
N ALA A 6 -11.23 -21.98 -9.28
CA ALA A 6 -10.53 -22.08 -10.55
C ALA A 6 -10.01 -20.72 -11.05
N SER A 7 -10.83 -19.66 -10.96
CA SER A 7 -10.45 -18.29 -11.33
C SER A 7 -9.31 -17.76 -10.45
N VAL A 8 -9.41 -17.95 -9.13
CA VAL A 8 -8.34 -17.57 -8.18
C VAL A 8 -7.07 -18.36 -8.45
N TRP A 9 -7.17 -19.66 -8.76
CA TRP A 9 -6.01 -20.47 -9.11
C TRP A 9 -5.31 -20.00 -10.39
N ALA A 10 -6.09 -19.70 -11.44
CA ALA A 10 -5.54 -19.18 -12.70
C ALA A 10 -4.84 -17.83 -12.50
N GLU A 11 -5.47 -16.92 -11.76
CA GLU A 11 -4.89 -15.62 -11.41
C GLU A 11 -3.64 -15.78 -10.50
N GLY A 12 -3.65 -16.73 -9.56
CA GLY A 12 -2.50 -17.05 -8.73
C GLY A 12 -1.31 -17.58 -9.53
N LEU A 13 -1.55 -18.45 -10.52
CA LEU A 13 -0.51 -18.91 -11.44
C LEU A 13 0.07 -17.77 -12.27
N LYS A 14 -0.77 -16.83 -12.71
CA LYS A 14 -0.36 -15.62 -13.43
C LYS A 14 0.61 -14.78 -12.59
N VAL A 15 0.27 -14.55 -11.32
CA VAL A 15 1.11 -13.79 -10.39
C VAL A 15 2.42 -14.53 -10.10
N ARG A 16 2.36 -15.83 -9.80
CA ARG A 16 3.55 -16.63 -9.47
C ARG A 16 4.58 -16.67 -10.60
N LYS A 17 4.14 -16.68 -11.86
CA LYS A 17 5.02 -16.67 -13.04
C LYS A 17 5.46 -15.27 -13.47
N SER A 18 4.93 -14.22 -12.84
CA SER A 18 5.22 -12.85 -13.22
C SER A 18 6.52 -12.33 -12.62
N LYS A 19 7.37 -11.70 -13.44
CA LYS A 19 8.51 -10.91 -12.96
C LYS A 19 8.08 -9.78 -12.03
N MET A 20 6.89 -9.23 -12.23
CA MET A 20 6.36 -8.14 -11.42
C MET A 20 6.19 -8.52 -9.95
N PHE A 21 5.81 -9.77 -9.67
CA PHE A 21 5.70 -10.30 -8.32
C PHE A 21 7.05 -10.29 -7.59
N ILE A 22 8.09 -10.81 -8.24
CA ILE A 22 9.43 -10.83 -7.66
C ILE A 22 9.98 -9.42 -7.48
N ILE A 23 9.80 -8.54 -8.48
CA ILE A 23 10.28 -7.16 -8.43
C ILE A 23 9.67 -6.39 -7.25
N THR A 24 8.36 -6.50 -7.02
CA THR A 24 7.73 -5.76 -5.90
C THR A 24 8.14 -6.30 -4.54
N VAL A 25 8.26 -7.62 -4.38
CA VAL A 25 8.74 -8.24 -3.14
C VAL A 25 10.17 -7.80 -2.83
N VAL A 26 11.07 -7.88 -3.83
CA VAL A 26 12.46 -7.44 -3.69
C VAL A 26 12.54 -5.95 -3.39
N PHE A 27 11.72 -5.12 -4.04
CA PHE A 27 11.69 -3.68 -3.80
C PHE A 27 11.24 -3.32 -2.38
N PHE A 28 10.20 -3.98 -1.86
CA PHE A 28 9.75 -3.77 -0.48
C PHE A 28 10.81 -4.25 0.53
N ALA A 29 11.43 -5.41 0.29
CA ALA A 29 12.54 -5.90 1.13
C ALA A 29 13.76 -4.96 1.10
N PHE A 30 14.08 -4.40 -0.06
CA PHE A 30 15.14 -3.42 -0.22
C PHE A 30 14.85 -2.14 0.57
N ILE A 31 13.63 -1.61 0.51
CA ILE A 31 13.24 -0.42 1.28
C ILE A 31 13.33 -0.68 2.79
N ALA A 32 12.87 -1.83 3.27
CA ALA A 32 13.03 -2.21 4.69
C ALA A 32 14.50 -2.25 5.10
N SER A 33 15.36 -2.82 4.25
CA SER A 33 16.80 -2.91 4.50
C SER A 33 17.48 -1.54 4.50
N MET A 34 17.09 -0.65 3.58
CA MET A 34 17.55 0.74 3.56
C MET A 34 17.15 1.50 4.82
N MET A 35 15.96 1.26 5.36
CA MET A 35 15.53 1.91 6.62
C MET A 35 16.38 1.47 7.80
N GLY A 36 16.68 0.17 7.88
CA GLY A 36 17.62 -0.32 8.89
C GLY A 36 19.01 0.30 8.73
N LEU A 37 19.52 0.41 7.50
CA LEU A 37 20.80 1.09 7.26
C LEU A 37 20.78 2.55 7.72
N LEU A 38 19.69 3.29 7.47
CA LEU A 38 19.53 4.67 7.97
C LEU A 38 19.60 4.70 9.50
N MET A 39 19.00 3.72 10.17
CA MET A 39 19.05 3.58 11.63
C MET A 39 20.48 3.30 12.15
N PHE A 40 21.22 2.44 11.45
CA PHE A 40 22.62 2.16 11.77
C PHE A 40 23.49 3.42 11.66
N VAL A 41 23.31 4.20 10.59
CA VAL A 41 24.05 5.46 10.42
C VAL A 41 23.65 6.49 11.49
N ALA A 42 22.40 6.49 11.96
CA ALA A 42 21.96 7.35 13.06
C ALA A 42 22.69 7.04 14.38
N HIS A 43 23.02 5.78 14.66
CA HIS A 43 23.81 5.39 15.83
C HIS A 43 25.31 5.70 15.71
N HIS A 44 25.82 5.84 14.49
CA HIS A 44 27.22 6.14 14.21
C HIS A 44 27.34 7.47 13.46
N PRO A 45 27.13 8.62 14.12
CA PRO A 45 27.16 9.94 13.48
C PRO A 45 28.52 10.27 12.82
N GLU A 46 29.60 9.58 13.21
CA GLU A 46 30.90 9.64 12.54
C GLU A 46 30.85 9.14 11.08
N LEU A 47 29.98 8.18 10.78
CA LEU A 47 29.73 7.69 9.41
C LEU A 47 28.83 8.63 8.60
N ALA A 48 28.08 9.53 9.26
CA ALA A 48 27.16 10.43 8.59
C ALA A 48 27.89 11.55 7.82
N GLY A 49 29.10 11.93 8.24
CA GLY A 49 29.94 12.92 7.56
C GLY A 49 29.21 14.24 7.22
N ARG A 50 29.79 15.08 6.35
CA ARG A 50 29.26 16.41 5.92
C ARG A 50 27.90 16.39 5.17
N SER A 51 27.13 15.30 5.24
CA SER A 51 25.83 15.19 4.60
C SER A 51 24.74 15.85 5.46
N ALA A 52 24.43 17.11 5.14
CA ALA A 52 23.34 17.84 5.80
C ALA A 52 21.98 17.12 5.72
N ALA A 53 21.74 16.36 4.64
CA ALA A 53 20.51 15.59 4.46
C ALA A 53 20.41 14.36 5.38
N LEU A 54 21.54 13.74 5.72
CA LEU A 54 21.57 12.60 6.63
C LEU A 54 21.51 13.09 8.08
N SER A 55 22.24 14.16 8.42
CA SER A 55 22.19 14.81 9.73
C SER A 55 20.80 15.38 10.08
N ALA A 56 20.06 15.89 9.08
CA ALA A 56 18.69 16.37 9.26
C ALA A 56 17.67 15.23 9.45
N LYS A 57 17.95 14.04 8.90
CA LYS A 57 17.12 12.85 9.16
C LYS A 57 17.43 12.23 10.52
N THR A 58 18.70 12.25 10.96
CA THR A 58 19.09 11.73 12.29
C THR A 58 18.54 12.57 13.45
N SER A 59 18.33 13.88 13.27
CA SER A 59 17.67 14.72 14.31
C SER A 59 16.17 14.45 14.43
N ILE A 60 15.51 14.02 13.34
CA ILE A 60 14.10 13.61 13.32
C ILE A 60 13.92 12.19 13.89
N LEU A 61 14.96 11.37 13.85
CA LEU A 61 14.98 9.96 14.28
C LEU A 61 14.94 9.76 15.82
N GLY A 62 15.00 10.83 16.63
CA GLY A 62 14.89 10.76 18.09
C GLY A 62 16.05 10.00 18.74
N ASN A 63 15.78 9.25 19.82
CA ASN A 63 16.78 8.56 20.65
C ASN A 63 17.46 7.36 19.99
N GLY A 64 17.16 7.08 18.72
CA GLY A 64 17.74 5.91 18.06
C GLY A 64 17.14 4.59 18.57
N ASP A 65 15.89 4.57 19.02
CA ASP A 65 15.31 3.39 19.69
C ASP A 65 14.36 2.59 18.79
N TRP A 66 13.93 1.42 19.30
CA TRP A 66 12.96 0.58 18.61
C TRP A 66 11.62 1.27 18.34
N ALA A 67 11.20 2.23 19.18
CA ALA A 67 9.93 2.93 18.99
C ALA A 67 9.99 3.88 17.80
N SER A 68 11.08 4.63 17.65
CA SER A 68 11.34 5.45 16.47
C SER A 68 11.45 4.59 15.22
N PHE A 69 12.16 3.46 15.27
CA PHE A 69 12.30 2.55 14.12
C PHE A 69 10.95 1.97 13.66
N LEU A 70 10.10 1.53 14.59
CA LEU A 70 8.77 1.01 14.27
C LEU A 70 7.86 2.11 13.70
N THR A 71 7.95 3.32 14.24
CA THR A 71 7.21 4.49 13.71
C THR A 71 7.63 4.80 12.27
N LEU A 72 8.93 4.71 11.96
CA LEU A 72 9.43 4.87 10.59
C LEU A 72 8.94 3.78 9.64
N LEU A 73 8.84 2.52 10.08
CA LEU A 73 8.26 1.47 9.27
C LEU A 73 6.80 1.78 8.91
N ILE A 74 6.02 2.29 9.87
CA ILE A 74 4.63 2.69 9.61
C ILE A 74 4.58 3.90 8.65
N GLN A 75 5.48 4.90 8.80
CA GLN A 75 5.58 6.01 7.84
C GLN A 75 5.86 5.50 6.41
N VAL A 76 6.78 4.55 6.28
CA VAL A 76 7.12 3.96 4.99
C VAL A 76 5.93 3.26 4.36
N ILE A 77 5.18 2.43 5.09
CA ILE A 77 4.02 1.76 4.47
C ILE A 77 2.90 2.73 4.11
N LEU A 78 2.75 3.84 4.84
CA LEU A 78 1.79 4.88 4.50
C LEU A 78 2.17 5.66 3.23
N ALA A 79 3.46 5.86 2.98
CA ALA A 79 3.96 6.52 1.77
C ALA A 79 4.04 5.55 0.58
N LEU A 80 4.59 4.36 0.81
CA LEU A 80 4.84 3.33 -0.20
C LEU A 80 3.57 2.54 -0.55
N GLY A 81 2.66 2.33 0.41
CA GLY A 81 1.44 1.54 0.26
C GLY A 81 0.55 2.04 -0.88
N PRO A 82 0.16 3.32 -0.94
CA PRO A 82 -0.69 3.83 -2.03
C PRO A 82 -0.08 3.59 -3.41
N ILE A 83 1.24 3.80 -3.56
CA ILE A 83 1.94 3.60 -4.83
C ILE A 83 2.10 2.10 -5.13
N GLY A 84 2.60 1.31 -4.18
CA GLY A 84 2.89 -0.11 -4.34
C GLY A 84 1.62 -0.94 -4.54
N PHE A 85 0.60 -0.75 -3.71
CA PHE A 85 -0.68 -1.42 -3.83
C PHE A 85 -1.45 -0.91 -5.07
N GLY A 86 -1.36 0.39 -5.37
CA GLY A 86 -1.90 0.95 -6.60
C GLY A 86 -1.26 0.34 -7.85
N MET A 87 0.06 0.12 -7.84
CA MET A 87 0.80 -0.53 -8.92
C MET A 87 0.41 -2.02 -9.06
N VAL A 88 0.29 -2.76 -7.96
CA VAL A 88 -0.21 -4.15 -7.97
C VAL A 88 -1.62 -4.20 -8.56
N THR A 89 -2.51 -3.33 -8.08
CA THR A 89 -3.90 -3.26 -8.55
C THR A 89 -3.97 -2.92 -10.04
N SER A 90 -3.21 -1.91 -10.45
CA SER A 90 -3.05 -1.52 -11.85
C SER A 90 -2.54 -2.66 -12.71
N TRP A 91 -1.54 -3.42 -12.24
CA TRP A 91 -1.00 -4.53 -13.00
C TRP A 91 -2.01 -5.67 -13.13
N VAL A 92 -2.72 -6.03 -12.06
CA VAL A 92 -3.67 -7.16 -12.06
C VAL A 92 -4.89 -6.92 -12.95
N PHE A 93 -5.36 -5.66 -13.03
CA PHE A 93 -6.52 -5.29 -13.86
C PHE A 93 -6.16 -4.73 -15.24
N GLY A 94 -5.02 -4.05 -15.37
CA GLY A 94 -4.59 -3.39 -16.60
C GLY A 94 -3.88 -4.33 -17.58
N ARG A 95 -3.37 -5.47 -17.12
CA ARG A 95 -2.52 -6.33 -17.95
C ARG A 95 -3.24 -6.99 -19.10
N GLU A 96 -4.44 -7.48 -18.89
CA GLU A 96 -5.22 -8.12 -19.94
C GLU A 96 -5.59 -7.14 -21.06
N TYR A 97 -5.76 -5.87 -20.73
CA TYR A 97 -6.01 -4.82 -21.71
C TYR A 97 -4.73 -4.46 -22.48
N ALA A 98 -3.59 -4.33 -21.80
CA ALA A 98 -2.29 -4.05 -22.42
C ALA A 98 -1.85 -5.19 -23.36
N ASP A 99 -2.04 -6.45 -22.94
CA ASP A 99 -1.70 -7.64 -23.70
C ASP A 99 -2.77 -8.01 -24.75
N ARG A 100 -3.86 -7.23 -24.86
CA ARG A 100 -5.01 -7.42 -25.79
C ARG A 100 -5.76 -8.76 -25.67
N VAL A 101 -5.62 -9.46 -24.54
CA VAL A 101 -6.28 -10.74 -24.25
C VAL A 101 -7.53 -10.61 -23.39
N ALA A 102 -7.95 -9.39 -23.03
CA ALA A 102 -9.15 -9.16 -22.23
C ALA A 102 -10.42 -9.76 -22.86
N LYS A 103 -10.53 -9.74 -24.19
CA LYS A 103 -11.67 -10.33 -24.92
C LYS A 103 -11.70 -11.86 -24.81
N ASP A 104 -10.54 -12.50 -24.84
CA ASP A 104 -10.41 -13.96 -24.69
C ASP A 104 -10.78 -14.41 -23.27
N LEU A 105 -10.46 -13.59 -22.26
CA LEU A 105 -10.85 -13.88 -20.88
C LEU A 105 -12.37 -13.77 -20.68
N LEU A 106 -13.02 -12.81 -21.35
CA LEU A 106 -14.46 -12.57 -21.26
C LEU A 106 -15.30 -13.57 -22.06
N SER A 107 -14.70 -14.34 -22.97
CA SER A 107 -15.38 -15.40 -23.72
C SER A 107 -15.47 -16.72 -22.94
N LEU A 108 -14.72 -16.85 -21.83
CA LEU A 108 -14.80 -18.02 -20.97
C LEU A 108 -16.19 -18.13 -20.32
N PRO A 109 -16.69 -19.36 -20.07
CA PRO A 109 -17.97 -19.60 -19.41
C PRO A 109 -17.86 -19.39 -17.89
N VAL A 110 -17.34 -18.24 -17.46
CA VAL A 110 -17.17 -17.85 -16.06
C VAL A 110 -17.85 -16.50 -15.86
N SER A 111 -18.57 -16.34 -14.74
CA SER A 111 -19.24 -15.07 -14.47
C SER A 111 -18.23 -13.91 -14.34
N ARG A 112 -18.55 -12.75 -14.90
CA ARG A 112 -17.70 -11.54 -14.86
C ARG A 112 -17.41 -11.09 -13.43
N MET A 113 -18.39 -11.23 -12.54
CA MET A 113 -18.22 -10.94 -11.11
C MET A 113 -17.22 -11.88 -10.45
N THR A 114 -17.21 -13.16 -10.82
CA THR A 114 -16.23 -14.13 -10.32
C THR A 114 -14.81 -13.74 -10.70
N ILE A 115 -14.59 -13.26 -11.92
CA ILE A 115 -13.29 -12.77 -12.38
C ILE A 115 -12.86 -11.56 -11.54
N VAL A 116 -13.72 -10.56 -11.39
CA VAL A 116 -13.41 -9.35 -10.59
C VAL A 116 -13.08 -9.71 -9.14
N ILE A 117 -13.89 -10.57 -8.50
CA ILE A 117 -13.65 -11.01 -7.11
C ILE A 117 -12.32 -11.77 -7.02
N SER A 118 -12.02 -12.68 -7.95
CA SER A 118 -10.75 -13.41 -7.94
C SER A 118 -9.54 -12.49 -8.05
N LYS A 119 -9.61 -11.44 -8.88
CA LYS A 119 -8.56 -10.43 -8.98
C LYS A 119 -8.36 -9.67 -7.68
N PHE A 120 -9.44 -9.21 -7.03
CA PHE A 120 -9.35 -8.55 -5.72
C PHE A 120 -8.79 -9.45 -4.62
N VAL A 121 -9.15 -10.74 -4.60
CA VAL A 121 -8.56 -11.71 -3.65
C VAL A 121 -7.04 -11.82 -3.87
N ILE A 122 -6.60 -11.91 -5.11
CA ILE A 122 -5.17 -11.99 -5.44
C ILE A 122 -4.42 -10.70 -5.07
N ILE A 123 -5.01 -9.53 -5.33
CA ILE A 123 -4.43 -8.24 -4.92
C ILE A 123 -4.34 -8.19 -3.39
N LEU A 124 -5.38 -8.59 -2.66
CA LEU A 124 -5.36 -8.63 -1.19
C LEU A 124 -4.23 -9.51 -0.67
N CYS A 125 -4.11 -10.74 -1.16
CA CYS A 125 -3.04 -11.65 -0.77
C CYS A 125 -1.65 -11.09 -1.08
N TRP A 126 -1.49 -10.44 -2.24
CA TRP A 126 -0.22 -9.84 -2.63
C TRP A 126 0.12 -8.62 -1.76
N CYS A 127 -0.84 -7.73 -1.48
CA CYS A 127 -0.63 -6.59 -0.58
C CYS A 127 -0.28 -7.05 0.84
N ILE A 128 -0.97 -8.06 1.39
CA ILE A 128 -0.62 -8.65 2.69
C ILE A 128 0.81 -9.18 2.67
N LEU A 129 1.21 -9.88 1.61
CA LEU A 129 2.57 -10.40 1.48
C LEU A 129 3.61 -9.27 1.44
N LEU A 130 3.34 -8.18 0.71
CA LEU A 130 4.24 -7.01 0.65
C LEU A 130 4.36 -6.31 2.00
N THR A 131 3.24 -6.11 2.70
CA THR A 131 3.18 -5.58 4.07
C THR A 131 4.02 -6.43 5.01
N LEU A 132 3.80 -7.76 5.02
CA LEU A 132 4.58 -8.67 5.86
C LEU A 132 6.06 -8.68 5.50
N THR A 133 6.39 -8.65 4.20
CA THR A 133 7.79 -8.58 3.75
C THR A 133 8.47 -7.33 4.30
N LEU A 134 7.83 -6.16 4.19
CA LEU A 134 8.39 -4.91 4.69
C LEU A 134 8.62 -4.97 6.22
N PHE A 135 7.63 -5.47 6.97
CA PHE A 135 7.73 -5.53 8.43
C PHE A 135 8.75 -6.55 8.92
N LEU A 136 8.74 -7.78 8.37
CA LEU A 136 9.66 -8.85 8.78
C LEU A 136 11.10 -8.54 8.38
N CYS A 137 11.34 -8.01 7.18
CA CYS A 137 12.67 -7.55 6.80
C CYS A 137 13.12 -6.39 7.70
N GLY A 138 12.22 -5.46 8.03
CA GLY A 138 12.50 -4.36 8.96
C GLY A 138 12.93 -4.88 10.34
N LEU A 139 12.16 -5.81 10.92
CA LEU A 139 12.50 -6.44 12.19
C LEU A 139 13.85 -7.17 12.13
N PHE A 140 14.08 -7.97 11.09
CA PHE A 140 15.33 -8.71 10.92
C PHE A 140 16.54 -7.77 10.93
N VAL A 141 16.46 -6.68 10.17
CA VAL A 141 17.55 -5.70 10.08
C VAL A 141 17.69 -4.91 11.39
N GLY A 142 16.60 -4.54 12.04
CA GLY A 142 16.65 -3.86 13.35
C GLY A 142 17.29 -4.71 14.44
N VAL A 143 17.03 -6.03 14.44
CA VAL A 143 17.69 -6.99 15.34
C VAL A 143 19.18 -7.15 14.98
N ALA A 144 19.52 -7.24 13.69
CA ALA A 144 20.90 -7.37 13.24
C ALA A 144 21.77 -6.17 13.65
N ILE A 145 21.19 -4.97 13.66
CA ILE A 145 21.84 -3.72 14.08
C ILE A 145 21.90 -3.56 15.61
N LYS A 146 21.15 -4.37 16.37
CA LYS A 146 21.04 -4.30 17.84
C LYS A 146 20.53 -2.94 18.33
N ILE A 147 19.45 -2.44 17.72
CA ILE A 147 18.78 -1.20 18.15
C ILE A 147 18.38 -1.34 19.65
N PRO A 148 18.66 -0.33 20.50
CA PRO A 148 18.29 -0.34 21.92
C PRO A 148 16.78 -0.13 22.14
N GLY A 149 16.28 -0.54 23.30
CA GLY A 149 14.89 -0.28 23.71
C GLY A 149 13.85 -1.30 23.21
N TRP A 150 14.25 -2.57 23.01
CA TRP A 150 13.30 -3.62 22.63
C TRP A 150 12.20 -3.80 23.68
N SER A 151 10.96 -3.68 23.24
CA SER A 151 9.77 -3.97 24.06
C SER A 151 8.78 -4.77 23.24
N SER A 152 8.51 -6.01 23.65
CA SER A 152 7.57 -6.91 22.95
C SER A 152 6.17 -6.30 22.84
N THR A 153 5.74 -5.54 23.85
CA THR A 153 4.45 -4.83 23.83
C THR A 153 4.42 -3.73 22.77
N ASN A 154 5.51 -2.95 22.65
CA ASN A 154 5.60 -1.90 21.65
C ASN A 154 5.61 -2.47 20.23
N VAL A 155 6.39 -3.53 20.00
CA VAL A 155 6.45 -4.23 18.71
C VAL A 155 5.08 -4.75 18.29
N LEU A 156 4.34 -5.37 19.22
CA LEU A 156 3.00 -5.88 18.94
C LEU A 156 2.01 -4.76 18.62
N ASN A 157 2.03 -3.67 19.40
CA ASN A 157 1.16 -2.52 19.15
C ASN A 157 1.47 -1.86 17.80
N SER A 158 2.74 -1.64 17.49
CA SER A 158 3.15 -1.11 16.18
C SER A 158 2.80 -2.05 15.04
N PHE A 159 2.89 -3.36 15.23
CA PHE A 159 2.47 -4.34 14.22
C PHE A 159 0.97 -4.26 13.92
N LEU A 160 0.13 -4.14 14.96
CA LEU A 160 -1.32 -3.99 14.79
C LEU A 160 -1.66 -2.69 14.05
N ILE A 161 -1.03 -1.57 14.44
CA ILE A 161 -1.20 -0.29 13.73
C ILE A 161 -0.76 -0.43 12.27
N PHE A 162 0.39 -1.04 12.02
CA PHE A 162 0.96 -1.24 10.70
C PHE A 162 0.06 -2.08 9.77
N ILE A 163 -0.46 -3.20 10.27
CA ILE A 163 -1.40 -4.04 9.51
C ILE A 163 -2.70 -3.31 9.24
N ASN A 164 -3.28 -2.67 10.26
CA ASN A 164 -4.55 -1.97 10.11
C ASN A 164 -4.43 -0.79 9.13
N SER A 165 -3.37 0.01 9.22
CA SER A 165 -3.07 1.06 8.23
C SER A 165 -2.91 0.47 6.82
N SER A 166 -2.21 -0.66 6.68
CA SER A 166 -2.07 -1.33 5.37
C SER A 166 -3.41 -1.80 4.80
N ILE A 167 -4.31 -2.34 5.63
CA ILE A 167 -5.65 -2.76 5.22
C ILE A 167 -6.47 -1.55 4.76
N LEU A 168 -6.45 -0.44 5.52
CA LEU A 168 -7.13 0.79 5.14
C LEU A 168 -6.60 1.33 3.80
N THR A 169 -5.28 1.33 3.60
CA THR A 169 -4.65 1.72 2.32
C THR A 169 -5.05 0.78 1.17
N PHE A 170 -5.13 -0.52 1.42
CA PHE A 170 -5.60 -1.49 0.41
C PHE A 170 -7.05 -1.22 -0.01
N LEU A 171 -7.95 -0.93 0.94
CA LEU A 171 -9.36 -0.63 0.63
C LEU A 171 -9.47 0.59 -0.31
N LEU A 172 -8.62 1.59 -0.12
CA LEU A 172 -8.54 2.78 -0.96
C LEU A 172 -7.90 2.53 -2.34
N CYS A 173 -7.44 1.32 -2.64
CA CYS A 173 -6.96 0.93 -3.96
C CYS A 173 -8.09 0.47 -4.89
N THR A 174 -9.32 0.26 -4.41
CA THR A 174 -10.43 -0.16 -5.30
C THR A 174 -10.76 0.87 -6.39
N PRO A 175 -10.66 2.21 -6.20
CA PRO A 175 -10.82 3.16 -7.30
C PRO A 175 -9.70 3.06 -8.35
N VAL A 176 -8.50 2.63 -7.93
CA VAL A 176 -7.37 2.38 -8.84
C VAL A 176 -7.69 1.24 -9.80
N ALA A 177 -8.40 0.19 -9.33
CA ALA A 177 -8.85 -0.92 -10.18
C ALA A 177 -9.82 -0.43 -11.27
N PHE A 178 -10.74 0.45 -10.90
CA PHE A 178 -11.69 1.04 -11.85
C PHE A 178 -10.98 1.88 -12.92
N LEU A 179 -10.03 2.73 -12.51
CA LEU A 179 -9.23 3.54 -13.44
C LEU A 179 -8.34 2.68 -14.35
N ALA A 180 -7.82 1.55 -13.85
CA ALA A 180 -7.08 0.59 -14.67
C ALA A 180 -7.96 -0.02 -15.77
N CYS A 181 -9.23 -0.29 -15.46
CA CYS A 181 -10.19 -0.79 -16.45
C CYS A 181 -10.57 0.26 -17.49
N ILE A 182 -10.80 1.52 -17.09
CA ILE A 182 -11.14 2.63 -18.01
C ILE A 182 -9.98 2.94 -18.94
N SER A 183 -8.77 3.07 -18.39
CA SER A 183 -7.59 3.48 -19.17
C SER A 183 -7.01 2.38 -20.05
N ARG A 184 -7.44 1.12 -19.85
CA ARG A 184 -6.94 -0.05 -20.59
C ARG A 184 -5.41 -0.18 -20.52
N GLY A 185 -4.83 0.26 -19.42
CA GLY A 185 -3.39 0.34 -19.25
C GLY A 185 -2.98 0.69 -17.82
N TYR A 186 -1.68 0.91 -17.64
CA TYR A 186 -1.09 1.09 -16.31
C TYR A 186 -0.89 2.55 -15.93
N LEU A 187 -0.80 3.47 -16.91
CA LEU A 187 -0.32 4.82 -16.66
C LEU A 187 -1.30 5.67 -15.84
N LEU A 188 -2.59 5.68 -16.21
CA LEU A 188 -3.62 6.45 -15.49
C LEU A 188 -3.79 6.00 -14.02
N PRO A 189 -3.97 4.70 -13.70
CA PRO A 189 -4.14 4.28 -12.31
C PRO A 189 -2.89 4.54 -11.45
N ILE A 190 -1.69 4.38 -12.00
CA ILE A 190 -0.45 4.72 -11.29
C ILE A 190 -0.35 6.23 -11.07
N GLY A 191 -0.64 7.04 -12.10
CA GLY A 191 -0.68 8.50 -12.00
C GLY A 191 -1.67 8.97 -10.93
N PHE A 192 -2.84 8.34 -10.86
CA PHE A 192 -3.82 8.61 -9.81
C PHE A 192 -3.29 8.27 -8.42
N ALA A 193 -2.66 7.11 -8.22
CA ALA A 193 -2.08 6.72 -6.93
C ALA A 193 -0.98 7.70 -6.45
N ILE A 194 -0.16 8.19 -7.39
CA ILE A 194 0.87 9.20 -7.08
C ILE A 194 0.19 10.55 -6.76
N LEU A 195 -0.79 10.97 -7.56
CA LEU A 195 -1.54 12.20 -7.34
C LEU A 195 -2.20 12.23 -5.96
N THR A 196 -2.88 11.14 -5.57
CA THR A 196 -3.54 11.08 -4.26
C THR A 196 -2.55 11.11 -3.12
N LEU A 197 -1.36 10.51 -3.27
CA LEU A 197 -0.27 10.65 -2.30
C LEU A 197 0.21 12.11 -2.19
N ILE A 198 0.44 12.79 -3.32
CA ILE A 198 0.85 14.20 -3.32
C ILE A 198 -0.21 15.07 -2.65
N LEU A 199 -1.49 14.87 -2.99
CA LEU A 199 -2.61 15.58 -2.39
C LEU A 199 -2.73 15.28 -0.90
N THR A 200 -2.49 14.05 -0.45
CA THR A 200 -2.47 13.70 0.97
C THR A 200 -1.45 14.55 1.72
N ASN A 201 -0.22 14.65 1.20
CA ASN A 201 0.83 15.45 1.81
C ASN A 201 0.51 16.95 1.76
N PHE A 202 -0.06 17.43 0.66
CA PHE A 202 -0.49 18.83 0.53
C PHE A 202 -1.59 19.19 1.53
N VAL A 203 -2.61 18.34 1.70
CA VAL A 203 -3.69 18.56 2.67
C VAL A 203 -3.15 18.51 4.10
N ALA A 204 -2.24 17.59 4.41
CA ALA A 204 -1.64 17.49 5.75
C ALA A 204 -0.91 18.78 6.17
N ILE A 205 -0.24 19.47 5.23
CA ILE A 205 0.52 20.69 5.52
C ILE A 205 -0.34 21.95 5.35
N GLY A 206 -1.14 22.02 4.31
CA GLY A 206 -1.84 23.25 3.90
C GLY A 206 -3.26 23.39 4.44
N LEU A 207 -3.96 22.28 4.73
CA LEU A 207 -5.38 22.26 5.06
C LEU A 207 -5.73 21.18 6.11
N PRO A 208 -5.16 21.26 7.33
CA PRO A 208 -5.27 20.20 8.34
C PRO A 208 -6.71 19.88 8.74
N ASN A 209 -7.62 20.88 8.72
CA ASN A 209 -9.03 20.69 9.06
C ASN A 209 -9.81 19.82 8.04
N ILE A 210 -9.31 19.68 6.81
CA ILE A 210 -9.95 18.87 5.76
C ILE A 210 -9.47 17.41 5.80
N MET A 211 -8.37 17.15 6.51
CA MET A 211 -7.71 15.84 6.54
C MET A 211 -8.64 14.67 6.95
N PRO A 212 -9.55 14.80 7.94
CA PRO A 212 -10.50 13.74 8.28
C PRO A 212 -11.50 13.39 7.16
N TYR A 213 -11.72 14.32 6.22
CA TYR A 213 -12.64 14.14 5.10
C TYR A 213 -11.93 13.65 3.84
N PHE A 214 -10.59 13.61 3.83
CA PHE A 214 -9.81 13.16 2.70
C PHE A 214 -9.49 11.66 2.80
N PRO A 215 -10.06 10.78 1.94
CA PRO A 215 -10.00 9.33 2.13
C PRO A 215 -8.58 8.78 2.28
N TRP A 216 -7.64 9.28 1.46
CA TRP A 216 -6.25 8.83 1.45
C TRP A 216 -5.41 9.30 2.65
N ALA A 217 -5.90 10.27 3.43
CA ALA A 217 -5.26 10.67 4.68
C ALA A 217 -5.65 9.80 5.88
N ILE A 218 -6.78 9.08 5.79
CA ILE A 218 -7.35 8.31 6.90
C ILE A 218 -6.40 7.23 7.45
N PRO A 219 -5.68 6.45 6.63
CA PRO A 219 -4.71 5.47 7.16
C PRO A 219 -3.61 6.12 8.00
N ALA A 220 -3.21 7.35 7.66
CA ALA A 220 -2.22 8.12 8.39
C ALA A 220 -2.80 8.70 9.70
N LEU A 221 -4.04 9.22 9.66
CA LEU A 221 -4.75 9.67 10.86
C LEU A 221 -4.97 8.53 11.86
N TYR A 222 -5.35 7.34 11.38
CA TYR A 222 -5.50 6.14 12.22
C TYR A 222 -4.20 5.77 12.94
N SER A 223 -3.06 5.87 12.24
CA SER A 223 -1.77 5.49 12.80
C SER A 223 -1.21 6.44 13.87
N GLY A 224 -1.78 7.63 14.01
CA GLY A 224 -1.26 8.69 14.90
C GLY A 224 0.02 9.38 14.42
N ILE A 225 0.60 8.94 13.30
CA ILE A 225 1.85 9.49 12.73
C ILE A 225 1.68 10.90 12.18
N ALA A 226 0.46 11.23 11.78
CA ALA A 226 0.12 12.57 11.34
C ALA A 226 0.46 13.62 12.44
N GLY A 227 0.45 13.21 13.71
CA GLY A 227 0.74 14.04 14.87
C GLY A 227 -0.53 14.33 15.68
N ASN A 228 -0.39 14.49 16.99
CA ASN A 228 -1.52 14.72 17.91
C ASN A 228 -2.18 16.10 17.73
N GLU A 229 -1.53 17.01 17.00
CA GLU A 229 -2.06 18.34 16.68
C GLU A 229 -3.07 18.32 15.53
N LEU A 230 -3.12 17.23 14.76
CA LEU A 230 -4.08 17.07 13.68
C LEU A 230 -5.39 16.43 14.19
N PRO A 231 -6.54 16.76 13.56
CA PRO A 231 -7.81 16.18 13.95
C PRO A 231 -7.77 14.66 13.78
N GLN A 232 -8.24 13.92 14.79
CA GLN A 232 -8.23 12.46 14.76
C GLN A 232 -9.27 11.92 13.76
N ALA A 233 -9.07 10.68 13.31
CA ALA A 233 -10.03 10.00 12.46
C ALA A 233 -11.33 9.73 13.23
N GLU A 234 -12.41 10.42 12.85
CA GLU A 234 -13.73 10.24 13.44
C GLU A 234 -14.53 9.16 12.68
N ALA A 235 -15.71 8.79 13.21
CA ALA A 235 -16.61 7.83 12.56
C ALA A 235 -16.95 8.22 11.11
N ILE A 236 -17.06 9.52 10.83
CA ILE A 236 -17.32 10.08 9.49
C ILE A 236 -16.18 9.74 8.53
N SER A 237 -14.92 9.79 8.97
CA SER A 237 -13.76 9.43 8.16
C SER A 237 -13.87 7.98 7.67
N TYR A 238 -14.10 7.04 8.58
CA TYR A 238 -14.23 5.62 8.21
C TYR A 238 -15.44 5.37 7.30
N PHE A 239 -16.53 6.09 7.50
CA PHE A 239 -17.68 6.03 6.60
C PHE A 239 -17.31 6.48 5.18
N ILE A 240 -16.61 7.61 5.04
CA ILE A 240 -16.11 8.10 3.74
C ILE A 240 -15.19 7.07 3.09
N LEU A 241 -14.26 6.47 3.84
CA LEU A 241 -13.35 5.43 3.34
C LEU A 241 -14.13 4.25 2.78
N ILE A 242 -15.11 3.75 3.53
CA ILE A 242 -15.94 2.61 3.11
C ILE A 242 -16.74 2.96 1.85
N VAL A 243 -17.35 4.15 1.80
CA VAL A 243 -18.11 4.61 0.62
C VAL A 243 -17.21 4.68 -0.61
N VAL A 244 -16.03 5.29 -0.52
CA VAL A 244 -15.07 5.37 -1.63
C VAL A 244 -14.60 3.97 -2.05
N SER A 245 -14.35 3.10 -1.10
CA SER A 245 -13.91 1.72 -1.37
C SER A 245 -14.99 0.90 -2.08
N ILE A 246 -16.24 1.02 -1.63
CA ILE A 246 -17.40 0.36 -2.24
C ILE A 246 -17.66 0.96 -3.63
N ALA A 247 -17.60 2.28 -3.79
CA ALA A 247 -17.79 2.94 -5.08
C ALA A 247 -16.76 2.48 -6.11
N GLY A 248 -15.49 2.35 -5.73
CA GLY A 248 -14.44 1.81 -6.61
C GLY A 248 -14.69 0.35 -7.00
N PHE A 249 -15.13 -0.48 -6.04
CA PHE A 249 -15.48 -1.89 -6.31
C PHE A 249 -16.69 -2.01 -7.24
N ILE A 250 -17.79 -1.31 -6.94
CA ILE A 250 -19.01 -1.30 -7.76
C ILE A 250 -18.72 -0.74 -9.15
N GLY A 251 -17.93 0.33 -9.25
CA GLY A 251 -17.50 0.88 -10.54
C GLY A 251 -16.74 -0.14 -11.38
N THR A 252 -15.80 -0.88 -10.76
CA THR A 252 -15.06 -1.97 -11.42
C THR A 252 -16.00 -3.09 -11.86
N ALA A 253 -16.90 -3.53 -10.99
CA ALA A 253 -17.88 -4.57 -11.29
C ALA A 253 -18.85 -4.17 -12.41
N ALA A 254 -19.36 -2.93 -12.38
CA ALA A 254 -20.25 -2.38 -13.39
C ALA A 254 -19.54 -2.24 -14.73
N TRP A 255 -18.29 -1.79 -14.75
CA TRP A 255 -17.47 -1.74 -15.96
C TRP A 255 -17.35 -3.13 -16.59
N TRP A 256 -16.96 -4.14 -15.80
CA TRP A 256 -16.83 -5.50 -16.31
C TRP A 256 -18.15 -6.10 -16.79
N ARG A 257 -19.28 -5.72 -16.18
CA ARG A 257 -20.61 -6.22 -16.53
C ARG A 257 -21.23 -5.55 -17.75
N PHE A 258 -21.04 -4.23 -17.91
CA PHE A 258 -21.78 -3.42 -18.89
C PHE A 258 -20.93 -2.80 -19.98
N ALA A 259 -19.60 -2.71 -19.82
CA ALA A 259 -18.71 -2.16 -20.86
C ALA A 259 -18.46 -3.16 -22.00
N ASP A 260 -19.47 -3.98 -22.33
CA ASP A 260 -19.45 -4.81 -23.51
C ASP A 260 -19.25 -3.91 -24.74
N GLN A 261 -18.08 -4.07 -25.37
CA GLN A 261 -17.75 -3.61 -26.72
C GLN A 261 -17.46 -2.11 -26.91
N ILE A 262 -16.23 -1.70 -26.56
CA ILE A 262 -15.47 -0.73 -27.38
C ILE A 262 -14.09 -1.33 -27.65
#